data_AF-A0A7R9M3R8-F1
#
_entry.id   AF-A0A7R9M3R8-F1
#
_cell.length_a   1.000
_cell.length_b   1.000
_cell.length_c   1.000
_cell.angle_alpha   90.00
_cell.angle_beta   90.00
_cell.angle_gamma   90.00
#
_symmetry.space_group_name_H-M   'P 1'
#
loop_
_entity.id
_entity.type
_entity.pdbx_description
1 polymer ?
#
loop_
_entity_poly.entity_id
_entity_poly.type
_entity_poly.pdbx_seq_one_letter_code
_entity_poly.pdbx_strand_id
1 'polypeptide(L)'
;MIPEYSLYFGGKEHWNDIFIPLSTSCDYKNLTQDERNVTEIPNNIIYRKLMNQLPKQFGRDLMSLVDSPNSWFHSQFTGYILRPQPRLQRFLNDFKKQINYRHPIVGIHVRRTDKISNGEALYHPISDYMVSVKDYFDKLELTRQVSQRLVYVASDDPSVLPQFINDYPNYEFIGSTSISKLAFNDTTRYSNESLWGVLADIFLLSETDYIVCTFSSAVCRLSYELMRYSQLDASLQYRSLDVPFHYHHSLTPIRTAVYNHRSKSEDQWDLRIGDHFYEKVVGQFTEWFDQSINGRGWNSYFYASNSSTQQSSYKLYPVYKVFDDIELV
;
A
#
# COMPACT_ATOMS: atom_id res chain seq x y z
N MET A 1 14.44 10.14 -23.63
CA MET A 1 13.76 9.19 -24.52
C MET A 1 13.24 8.07 -23.64
N ILE A 2 11.92 7.94 -23.48
CA ILE A 2 11.33 6.91 -22.61
C ILE A 2 11.47 5.57 -23.36
N PRO A 3 12.09 4.53 -22.78
CA PRO A 3 12.27 3.27 -23.49
C PRO A 3 10.90 2.59 -23.72
N GLU A 4 10.62 2.16 -24.97
CA GLU A 4 9.48 1.29 -25.28
C GLU A 4 9.89 -0.17 -25.07
N TYR A 5 9.17 -0.89 -24.20
CA TYR A 5 9.49 -2.28 -23.88
C TYR A 5 8.53 -3.28 -24.52
N SER A 6 9.12 -4.31 -25.10
CA SER A 6 8.44 -5.51 -25.58
C SER A 6 8.62 -6.62 -24.56
N LEU A 7 7.64 -6.77 -23.68
CA LEU A 7 7.48 -7.97 -22.87
C LEU A 7 6.73 -8.96 -23.76
N TYR A 8 7.29 -10.13 -24.06
CA TYR A 8 6.56 -11.23 -24.68
C TYR A 8 6.78 -12.47 -23.82
N PHE A 9 5.72 -12.95 -23.17
CA PHE A 9 5.77 -14.15 -22.35
C PHE A 9 4.73 -15.14 -22.88
N GLY A 10 5.21 -16.22 -23.53
CA GLY A 10 4.33 -17.27 -24.06
C GLY A 10 3.82 -18.23 -22.98
N GLY A 11 2.54 -18.65 -23.08
CA GLY A 11 1.92 -19.67 -22.21
C GLY A 11 1.29 -19.09 -20.93
N LYS A 12 0.39 -19.82 -20.25
CA LYS A 12 -0.22 -19.33 -19.00
C LYS A 12 0.76 -19.49 -17.84
N GLU A 13 1.15 -18.41 -17.16
CA GLU A 13 2.04 -18.48 -16.00
C GLU A 13 1.28 -19.02 -14.77
N HIS A 14 1.88 -19.94 -14.04
CA HIS A 14 1.40 -20.45 -12.75
C HIS A 14 2.21 -19.84 -11.60
N TRP A 15 1.71 -20.01 -10.37
CA TRP A 15 2.37 -19.50 -9.16
C TRP A 15 3.87 -19.88 -9.10
N ASN A 16 4.16 -21.17 -9.29
CA ASN A 16 5.51 -21.71 -9.17
C ASN A 16 6.47 -21.28 -10.30
N ASP A 17 5.96 -20.70 -11.39
CA ASP A 17 6.78 -20.14 -12.47
C ASP A 17 7.38 -18.77 -12.09
N ILE A 18 6.71 -18.09 -11.14
CA ILE A 18 7.00 -16.71 -10.73
C ILE A 18 7.59 -16.67 -9.31
N PHE A 19 7.01 -17.43 -8.39
CA PHE A 19 7.36 -17.46 -6.97
C PHE A 19 7.78 -18.86 -6.51
N ILE A 20 8.61 -18.90 -5.47
CA ILE A 20 9.02 -20.16 -4.84
C ILE A 20 7.77 -20.84 -4.22
N PRO A 21 7.62 -22.17 -4.32
CA PRO A 21 6.53 -22.88 -3.66
C PRO A 21 6.44 -22.57 -2.16
N LEU A 22 5.23 -22.49 -1.63
CA LEU A 22 5.00 -22.19 -0.20
C LEU A 22 5.55 -23.29 0.72
N SER A 23 5.64 -24.52 0.22
CA SER A 23 6.24 -25.68 0.88
C SER A 23 7.01 -26.52 -0.13
N THR A 24 8.16 -27.06 0.29
CA THR A 24 8.97 -28.00 -0.50
C THR A 24 8.67 -29.47 -0.20
N SER A 25 7.98 -29.74 0.91
CA SER A 25 7.73 -31.09 1.42
C SER A 25 6.25 -31.49 1.41
N CYS A 26 5.33 -30.55 1.20
CA CYS A 26 3.89 -30.81 1.20
C CYS A 26 3.21 -30.05 0.06
N ASP A 27 2.66 -30.79 -0.90
CA ASP A 27 1.79 -30.28 -1.97
C ASP A 27 0.49 -31.09 -1.93
N TYR A 28 -0.65 -30.38 -1.90
CA TYR A 28 -1.99 -30.96 -1.92
C TYR A 28 -2.18 -31.98 -3.05
N LYS A 29 -1.57 -31.73 -4.21
CA LYS A 29 -1.65 -32.64 -5.38
C LYS A 29 -1.04 -34.01 -5.11
N ASN A 30 -0.11 -34.10 -4.16
CA ASN A 30 0.62 -35.32 -3.82
C ASN A 30 -0.01 -36.08 -2.64
N LEU A 31 -1.01 -35.52 -1.97
CA LEU A 31 -1.70 -36.18 -0.84
C LEU A 31 -2.75 -37.16 -1.36
N THR A 32 -2.78 -38.38 -0.79
CA THR A 32 -3.86 -39.35 -1.02
C THR A 32 -5.16 -38.86 -0.38
N GLN A 33 -6.31 -39.38 -0.81
CA GLN A 33 -7.60 -38.91 -0.33
C GLN A 33 -7.79 -39.11 1.19
N ASP A 34 -7.16 -40.14 1.75
CA ASP A 34 -7.19 -40.44 3.19
C ASP A 34 -6.23 -39.54 4.01
N GLU A 35 -5.20 -38.97 3.37
CA GLU A 35 -4.26 -38.01 3.99
C GLU A 35 -4.76 -36.56 3.91
N ARG A 36 -5.81 -36.29 3.12
CA ARG A 36 -6.38 -34.95 2.94
C ARG A 36 -7.28 -34.58 4.11
N ASN A 37 -6.69 -34.32 5.27
CA ASN A 37 -7.35 -33.53 6.31
C ASN A 37 -7.24 -32.03 5.97
N VAL A 38 -7.99 -31.60 4.95
CA VAL A 38 -7.91 -30.25 4.38
C VAL A 38 -9.11 -29.44 4.84
N THR A 39 -8.83 -28.30 5.46
CA THR A 39 -9.85 -27.29 5.75
C THR A 39 -9.76 -26.20 4.69
N GLU A 40 -10.83 -26.05 3.90
CA GLU A 40 -10.96 -24.91 2.99
C GLU A 40 -11.33 -23.66 3.78
N ILE A 41 -10.49 -22.62 3.69
CA ILE A 41 -10.75 -21.34 4.35
C ILE A 41 -11.46 -20.42 3.36
N PRO A 42 -12.74 -20.07 3.59
CA PRO A 42 -13.47 -19.19 2.71
C PRO A 42 -12.97 -17.74 2.80
N ASN A 43 -12.98 -17.04 1.68
CA ASN A 43 -12.68 -15.61 1.64
C ASN A 43 -13.89 -14.77 2.12
N ASN A 44 -14.13 -14.73 3.43
CA ASN A 44 -15.26 -14.02 4.04
C ASN A 44 -14.84 -13.05 5.15
N ILE A 45 -15.80 -12.27 5.65
CA ILE A 45 -15.56 -11.24 6.67
C ILE A 45 -14.98 -11.80 7.98
N ILE A 46 -15.36 -13.02 8.38
CA ILE A 46 -14.96 -13.59 9.68
C ILE A 46 -13.43 -13.71 9.74
N TYR A 47 -12.82 -14.27 8.70
CA TYR A 47 -11.36 -14.39 8.62
C TYR A 47 -10.67 -13.05 8.37
N ARG A 48 -11.30 -12.14 7.61
CA ARG A 48 -10.74 -10.78 7.37
C ARG A 48 -10.69 -9.93 8.63
N LYS A 49 -11.60 -10.13 9.60
CA LYS A 49 -11.54 -9.45 10.91
C LYS A 49 -10.27 -9.79 11.69
N LEU A 50 -9.80 -11.03 11.56
CA LEU A 50 -8.59 -11.49 12.25
C LEU A 50 -7.33 -10.75 11.77
N MET A 51 -7.37 -10.13 10.59
CA MET A 51 -6.21 -9.45 10.02
C MET A 51 -5.79 -8.18 10.76
N ASN A 52 -6.63 -7.63 11.64
CA ASN A 52 -6.24 -6.48 12.48
C ASN A 52 -5.80 -6.90 13.89
N GLN A 53 -5.79 -8.20 14.17
CA GLN A 53 -5.43 -8.76 15.46
C GLN A 53 -4.00 -9.27 15.42
N LEU A 54 -3.32 -9.24 16.57
CA LEU A 54 -1.97 -9.76 16.71
C LEU A 54 -1.94 -10.99 17.64
N PRO A 55 -1.03 -11.94 17.44
CA PRO A 55 -0.89 -13.08 18.33
C PRO A 55 -0.50 -12.65 19.75
N LYS A 56 -1.21 -13.14 20.77
CA LYS A 56 -0.93 -12.82 22.19
C LYS A 56 0.50 -13.08 22.63
N GLN A 57 1.18 -14.05 22.02
CA GLN A 57 2.53 -14.48 22.42
C GLN A 57 3.58 -13.39 22.22
N PHE A 58 3.44 -12.54 21.20
CA PHE A 58 4.43 -11.52 20.87
C PHE A 58 3.83 -10.16 20.47
N GLY A 59 2.50 -10.04 20.42
CA GLY A 59 1.83 -8.80 19.97
C GLY A 59 2.15 -7.59 20.85
N ARG A 60 2.32 -7.77 22.17
CA ARG A 60 2.73 -6.69 23.08
C ARG A 60 4.15 -6.19 22.79
N ASP A 61 5.07 -7.11 22.54
CA ASP A 61 6.45 -6.77 22.19
C ASP A 61 6.50 -6.09 20.83
N LEU A 62 5.71 -6.57 19.87
CA LEU A 62 5.60 -5.93 18.57
C LEU A 62 5.07 -4.49 18.68
N MET A 63 4.03 -4.28 19.49
CA MET A 63 3.47 -2.94 19.74
C MET A 63 4.44 -1.98 20.43
N SER A 64 5.45 -2.48 21.17
CA SER A 64 6.45 -1.64 21.81
C SER A 64 7.68 -1.37 20.95
N LEU A 65 7.92 -2.22 19.94
CA LEU A 65 9.11 -2.18 19.09
C LEU A 65 8.91 -1.49 17.75
N VAL A 66 7.68 -1.48 17.21
CA VAL A 66 7.40 -0.90 15.89
C VAL A 66 6.18 0.02 15.89
N ASP A 67 6.29 1.15 15.17
CA ASP A 67 5.21 2.16 15.08
C ASP A 67 3.94 1.64 14.37
N SER A 68 4.07 0.60 13.54
CA SER A 68 2.96 -0.03 12.82
C SER A 68 3.04 -1.57 12.93
N PRO A 69 2.49 -2.14 14.01
CA PRO A 69 2.56 -3.58 14.30
C PRO A 69 1.87 -4.46 13.26
N ASN A 70 0.65 -4.11 12.85
CA ASN A 70 -0.10 -4.90 11.87
C ASN A 70 0.60 -4.94 10.51
N SER A 71 1.13 -3.81 10.03
CA SER A 71 1.87 -3.80 8.76
C SER A 71 3.15 -4.61 8.80
N TRP A 72 3.84 -4.65 9.96
CA TRP A 72 4.99 -5.52 10.15
C TRP A 72 4.60 -7.00 10.17
N PHE A 73 3.50 -7.33 10.84
CA PHE A 73 3.02 -8.71 10.91
C PHE A 73 2.63 -9.22 9.52
N HIS A 74 1.88 -8.42 8.76
CA HIS A 74 1.51 -8.74 7.38
C HIS A 74 2.74 -8.88 6.47
N SER A 75 3.75 -8.02 6.64
CA SER A 75 4.96 -8.09 5.82
C SER A 75 5.72 -9.41 5.94
N GLN A 76 5.68 -10.08 7.10
CA GLN A 76 6.34 -11.39 7.26
C GLN A 76 5.72 -12.44 6.33
N PHE A 77 4.39 -12.45 6.20
CA PHE A 77 3.70 -13.37 5.28
C PHE A 77 3.92 -12.95 3.84
N THR A 78 3.73 -11.66 3.53
CA THR A 78 3.91 -11.13 2.17
C THR A 78 5.31 -11.43 1.64
N GLY A 79 6.35 -11.19 2.44
CA GLY A 79 7.73 -11.47 2.08
C GLY A 79 8.05 -12.96 1.91
N TYR A 80 7.42 -13.85 2.69
CA TYR A 80 7.55 -15.30 2.51
C TYR A 80 6.81 -15.83 1.28
N ILE A 81 5.59 -15.34 1.05
CA ILE A 81 4.71 -15.74 -0.04
C ILE A 81 5.32 -15.32 -1.39
N LEU A 82 5.77 -14.08 -1.50
CA LEU A 82 6.23 -13.50 -2.77
C LEU A 82 7.73 -13.66 -3.02
N ARG A 83 8.35 -14.72 -2.48
CA ARG A 83 9.77 -15.00 -2.74
C ARG A 83 9.98 -15.26 -4.24
N PRO A 84 10.78 -14.45 -4.95
CA PRO A 84 10.89 -14.54 -6.39
C PRO A 84 11.64 -15.82 -6.80
N GLN A 85 11.19 -16.46 -7.88
CA GLN A 85 12.00 -17.45 -8.58
C GLN A 85 13.22 -16.78 -9.23
N PRO A 86 14.30 -17.53 -9.53
CA PRO A 86 15.46 -16.98 -10.23
C PRO A 86 15.13 -16.28 -11.56
N ARG A 87 14.08 -16.73 -12.27
CA ARG A 87 13.59 -16.09 -13.49
C ARG A 87 13.06 -14.69 -13.21
N LEU A 88 12.22 -14.54 -12.19
CA LEU A 88 11.70 -13.23 -11.76
C LEU A 88 12.83 -12.31 -11.30
N GLN A 89 13.75 -12.82 -10.47
CA GLN A 89 14.86 -12.01 -9.98
C GLN A 89 15.76 -11.49 -11.12
N ARG A 90 16.05 -12.31 -12.14
CA ARG A 90 16.82 -11.88 -13.31
C ARG A 90 16.09 -10.78 -14.08
N PHE A 91 14.80 -10.96 -14.34
CA PHE A 91 13.98 -9.95 -15.00
C PHE A 91 14.00 -8.61 -14.24
N LEU A 92 13.80 -8.62 -12.92
CA LEU A 92 13.85 -7.41 -12.09
C LEU A 92 15.23 -6.72 -12.17
N ASN A 93 16.30 -7.50 -12.10
CA ASN A 93 17.67 -6.97 -12.17
C ASN A 93 17.99 -6.35 -13.54
N ASP A 94 17.55 -6.98 -14.62
CA ASP A 94 17.75 -6.47 -15.98
C ASP A 94 16.91 -5.21 -16.21
N PHE A 95 15.67 -5.19 -15.73
CA PHE A 95 14.81 -4.01 -15.79
C PHE A 95 15.41 -2.83 -15.04
N LYS A 96 15.90 -3.03 -13.80
CA LYS A 96 16.60 -1.99 -13.02
C LYS A 96 17.80 -1.40 -13.75
N LYS A 97 18.64 -2.23 -14.37
CA LYS A 97 19.79 -1.76 -15.16
C LYS A 97 19.35 -0.91 -16.33
N GLN A 98 18.29 -1.31 -17.04
CA GLN A 98 17.79 -0.59 -18.21
C GLN A 98 17.24 0.79 -17.87
N ILE A 99 16.55 0.93 -16.74
CA ILE A 99 15.99 2.22 -16.29
C ILE A 99 16.96 3.02 -15.42
N ASN A 100 18.21 2.57 -15.28
CA ASN A 100 19.23 3.19 -14.42
C ASN A 100 18.75 3.39 -12.97
N TYR A 101 18.07 2.37 -12.43
CA TYR A 101 17.56 2.37 -11.05
C TYR A 101 18.72 2.41 -10.06
N ARG A 102 18.71 3.38 -9.15
CA ARG A 102 19.79 3.64 -8.17
C ARG A 102 19.26 4.43 -6.98
N HIS A 103 20.07 4.54 -5.92
CA HIS A 103 19.72 5.26 -4.69
C HIS A 103 20.53 6.56 -4.56
N PRO A 104 20.03 7.59 -3.85
CA PRO A 104 18.73 7.63 -3.21
C PRO A 104 17.57 7.83 -4.21
N ILE A 105 16.43 7.19 -3.95
CA ILE A 105 15.24 7.20 -4.82
C ILE A 105 13.93 7.18 -4.03
N VAL A 106 12.98 7.98 -4.48
CA VAL A 106 11.60 7.97 -3.98
C VAL A 106 10.70 7.24 -4.99
N GLY A 107 9.84 6.34 -4.51
CA GLY A 107 8.82 5.70 -5.31
C GLY A 107 7.53 6.50 -5.31
N ILE A 108 6.93 6.70 -6.48
CA ILE A 108 5.58 7.24 -6.62
C ILE A 108 4.71 6.19 -7.29
N HIS A 109 3.56 5.91 -6.69
CA HIS A 109 2.51 5.12 -7.34
C HIS A 109 1.23 5.95 -7.52
N VAL A 110 0.92 6.25 -8.78
CA VAL A 110 -0.29 6.99 -9.17
C VAL A 110 -1.30 6.01 -9.78
N ARG A 111 -2.43 5.81 -9.11
CA ARG A 111 -3.55 5.00 -9.61
C ARG A 111 -4.65 5.90 -10.14
N ARG A 112 -4.98 5.83 -11.43
CA ARG A 112 -6.03 6.65 -12.05
C ARG A 112 -7.21 5.82 -12.56
N THR A 113 -7.02 4.98 -13.57
CA THR A 113 -8.03 4.47 -14.52
C THR A 113 -9.39 4.06 -13.94
N ASP A 114 -9.64 2.75 -13.77
CA ASP A 114 -10.90 2.19 -13.28
C ASP A 114 -11.21 2.67 -11.85
N LYS A 115 -10.19 3.03 -11.08
CA LYS A 115 -10.33 3.48 -9.69
C LYS A 115 -10.96 4.85 -9.55
N ILE A 116 -10.73 5.78 -10.49
CA ILE A 116 -11.43 7.07 -10.50
C ILE A 116 -12.79 6.92 -11.18
N SER A 117 -12.88 6.18 -12.29
CA SER A 117 -14.16 6.03 -13.02
C SER A 117 -15.20 5.21 -12.26
N ASN A 118 -14.78 4.22 -11.47
CA ASN A 118 -15.66 3.42 -10.60
C ASN A 118 -15.85 4.06 -9.22
N GLY A 119 -15.30 5.27 -9.04
CA GLY A 119 -15.43 6.05 -7.83
C GLY A 119 -14.50 5.65 -6.69
N GLU A 120 -13.82 4.49 -6.73
CA GLU A 120 -13.04 3.84 -5.66
C GLU A 120 -11.89 4.67 -5.02
N ALA A 121 -11.43 5.75 -5.65
CA ALA A 121 -10.49 6.70 -5.06
C ALA A 121 -10.66 8.10 -5.67
N LEU A 122 -10.27 9.13 -4.92
CA LEU A 122 -10.21 10.50 -5.43
C LEU A 122 -9.04 10.69 -6.40
N TYR A 123 -9.26 11.54 -7.41
CA TYR A 123 -8.16 12.03 -8.25
C TYR A 123 -7.23 12.90 -7.41
N HIS A 124 -5.95 12.57 -7.41
CA HIS A 124 -4.89 13.43 -6.88
C HIS A 124 -4.02 13.95 -8.04
N PRO A 125 -3.86 15.27 -8.20
CA PRO A 125 -2.90 15.82 -9.16
C PRO A 125 -1.48 15.41 -8.79
N ILE A 126 -0.59 15.34 -9.78
CA ILE A 126 0.81 14.92 -9.56
C ILE A 126 1.55 15.83 -8.56
N SER A 127 1.10 17.08 -8.40
CA SER A 127 1.61 18.02 -7.40
C SER A 127 1.44 17.55 -5.97
N ASP A 128 0.35 16.84 -5.66
CA ASP A 128 0.09 16.33 -4.30
C ASP A 128 1.17 15.32 -3.88
N TYR A 129 1.60 14.47 -4.82
CA TYR A 129 2.67 13.51 -4.60
C TYR A 129 4.02 14.20 -4.39
N MET A 130 4.30 15.26 -5.16
CA MET A 130 5.60 15.94 -5.13
C MET A 130 5.87 16.70 -3.84
N VAL A 131 4.84 17.06 -3.05
CA VAL A 131 5.04 17.68 -1.73
C VAL A 131 5.92 16.80 -0.85
N SER A 132 5.57 15.52 -0.70
CA SER A 132 6.31 14.60 0.17
C SER A 132 7.62 14.12 -0.44
N VAL A 133 7.71 14.03 -1.77
CA VAL A 133 8.97 13.77 -2.47
C VAL A 133 9.98 14.88 -2.18
N LYS A 134 9.54 16.14 -2.29
CA LYS A 134 10.38 17.31 -2.00
C LYS A 134 10.83 17.28 -0.54
N ASP A 135 9.90 17.10 0.40
CA ASP A 135 10.21 17.05 1.83
C ASP A 135 11.21 15.94 2.17
N TYR A 136 11.11 14.78 1.53
CA TYR A 136 12.07 13.68 1.72
C TYR A 136 13.48 14.09 1.29
N PHE A 137 13.64 14.60 0.06
CA PHE A 137 14.95 14.99 -0.45
C PHE A 137 15.53 16.19 0.30
N ASP A 138 14.71 17.18 0.64
CA ASP A 138 15.14 18.33 1.43
C ASP A 138 15.71 17.88 2.78
N LYS A 139 15.05 16.93 3.47
CA LYS A 139 15.56 16.35 4.72
C LYS A 139 16.84 15.54 4.51
N LEU A 140 16.91 14.75 3.43
CA LEU A 140 18.08 13.94 3.12
C LEU A 140 19.32 14.81 2.89
N GLU A 141 19.15 15.91 2.15
CA GLU A 141 20.18 16.89 1.80
C GLU A 141 20.74 17.64 3.01
N LEU A 142 20.04 17.67 4.15
CA LEU A 142 20.59 18.19 5.41
C LEU A 142 21.74 17.32 5.96
N THR A 143 21.83 16.05 5.55
CA THR A 143 22.76 15.08 6.13
C THR A 143 23.79 14.55 5.13
N ARG A 144 23.52 14.62 3.83
CA ARG A 144 24.40 14.12 2.77
C ARG A 144 24.15 14.87 1.47
N GLN A 145 25.16 14.91 0.60
CA GLN A 145 24.98 15.47 -0.74
C GLN A 145 24.13 14.53 -1.61
N VAL A 146 23.13 15.08 -2.30
CA VAL A 146 22.33 14.40 -3.32
C VAL A 146 22.64 15.05 -4.66
N SER A 147 23.30 14.32 -5.56
CA SER A 147 23.69 14.86 -6.88
C SER A 147 22.51 15.01 -7.83
N GLN A 148 21.51 14.15 -7.71
CA GLN A 148 20.30 14.15 -8.52
C GLN A 148 19.14 13.57 -7.69
N ARG A 149 18.00 14.27 -7.64
CA ARG A 149 16.78 13.77 -7.01
C ARG A 149 16.09 12.80 -7.96
N LEU A 150 16.15 11.50 -7.66
CA LEU A 150 15.64 10.43 -8.51
C LEU A 150 14.28 9.94 -8.01
N VAL A 151 13.35 9.71 -8.93
CA VAL A 151 12.00 9.25 -8.61
C VAL A 151 11.60 8.10 -9.54
N TYR A 152 11.21 6.96 -8.97
CA TYR A 152 10.57 5.88 -9.71
C TYR A 152 9.06 6.12 -9.78
N VAL A 153 8.49 6.11 -10.98
CA VAL A 153 7.05 6.33 -11.20
C VAL A 153 6.40 5.08 -11.74
N ALA A 154 5.49 4.51 -10.96
CA ALA A 154 4.57 3.46 -11.36
C ALA A 154 3.17 4.05 -11.55
N SER A 155 2.52 3.72 -12.66
CA SER A 155 1.15 4.15 -12.91
C SER A 155 0.46 3.25 -13.93
N ASP A 156 -0.85 3.16 -13.80
CA ASP A 156 -1.77 2.58 -14.76
C ASP A 156 -2.21 3.58 -15.86
N ASP A 157 -1.72 4.83 -15.82
CA ASP A 157 -1.99 5.86 -16.83
C ASP A 157 -0.67 6.26 -17.53
N PRO A 158 -0.53 5.99 -18.85
CA PRO A 158 0.70 6.24 -19.58
C PRO A 158 1.05 7.72 -19.74
N SER A 159 0.13 8.64 -19.43
CA SER A 159 0.39 10.09 -19.45
C SER A 159 1.14 10.59 -18.22
N VAL A 160 1.13 9.84 -17.10
CA VAL A 160 1.63 10.30 -15.80
C VAL A 160 3.15 10.53 -15.80
N LEU A 161 3.95 9.56 -16.27
CA LEU A 161 5.41 9.71 -16.30
C LEU A 161 5.86 10.88 -17.20
N PRO A 162 5.35 11.03 -18.44
CA PRO A 162 5.62 12.22 -19.25
C PRO A 162 5.25 13.53 -18.55
N GLN A 163 4.13 13.56 -17.82
CA GLN A 163 3.68 14.74 -17.08
C GLN A 163 4.70 15.13 -15.98
N PHE A 164 5.17 14.16 -15.18
CA PHE A 164 6.20 14.42 -14.17
C PHE A 164 7.49 14.98 -14.77
N ILE A 165 7.96 14.39 -15.88
CA ILE A 165 9.19 14.82 -16.58
C ILE A 165 9.06 16.27 -17.05
N ASN A 166 7.89 16.65 -17.57
CA ASN A 166 7.64 17.99 -18.08
C ASN A 166 7.52 19.03 -16.96
N ASP A 167 6.76 18.70 -15.90
CA ASP A 167 6.36 19.67 -14.88
C ASP A 167 7.44 19.85 -13.79
N TYR A 168 8.34 18.87 -13.62
CA TYR A 168 9.39 18.88 -12.59
C TYR A 168 10.80 18.60 -13.16
N PRO A 169 11.32 19.44 -14.07
CA PRO A 169 12.58 19.18 -14.80
C PRO A 169 13.84 19.11 -13.91
N ASN A 170 13.76 19.53 -12.64
CA ASN A 170 14.85 19.44 -11.67
C ASN A 170 14.99 18.05 -11.04
N TYR A 171 14.05 17.15 -11.31
CA TYR A 171 14.08 15.76 -10.86
C TYR A 171 14.37 14.84 -12.04
N GLU A 172 15.00 13.71 -11.75
CA GLU A 172 15.11 12.63 -12.72
C GLU A 172 13.97 11.64 -12.43
N PHE A 173 13.10 11.41 -13.42
CA PHE A 173 12.04 10.42 -13.32
C PHE A 173 12.35 9.21 -14.17
N ILE A 174 12.24 8.03 -13.56
CA ILE A 174 12.43 6.74 -14.21
C ILE A 174 11.15 5.91 -14.05
N GLY A 175 10.88 5.03 -15.01
CA GLY A 175 9.67 4.21 -15.07
C GLY A 175 9.43 3.70 -16.48
N SER A 176 8.27 3.10 -16.73
CA SER A 176 7.95 2.49 -18.02
C SER A 176 6.54 2.84 -18.48
N THR A 177 6.44 3.70 -19.51
CA THR A 177 5.15 4.01 -20.13
C THR A 177 4.54 2.81 -20.83
N SER A 178 5.33 1.84 -21.30
CA SER A 178 4.79 0.61 -21.90
C SER A 178 4.11 -0.28 -20.87
N ILE A 179 4.64 -0.38 -19.64
CA ILE A 179 3.96 -1.05 -18.53
C ILE A 179 2.64 -0.34 -18.22
N SER A 180 2.66 1.00 -18.15
CA SER A 180 1.43 1.79 -17.95
C SER A 180 0.40 1.58 -19.06
N LYS A 181 0.82 1.50 -20.34
CA LYS A 181 -0.08 1.21 -21.47
C LYS A 181 -0.76 -0.16 -21.33
N LEU A 182 -0.01 -1.19 -20.88
CA LEU A 182 -0.55 -2.54 -20.66
C LEU A 182 -1.59 -2.56 -19.53
N ALA A 183 -1.32 -1.83 -18.44
CA ALA A 183 -2.21 -1.73 -17.29
C ALA A 183 -3.47 -0.88 -17.56
N PHE A 184 -3.35 0.14 -18.43
CA PHE A 184 -4.44 1.02 -18.82
C PHE A 184 -5.55 0.30 -19.62
N ASN A 185 -5.15 -0.62 -20.51
CA ASN A 185 -6.06 -1.30 -21.42
C ASN A 185 -6.62 -2.59 -20.81
N ASP A 186 -7.94 -2.66 -20.62
CA ASP A 186 -8.63 -3.81 -20.02
C ASP A 186 -8.37 -5.14 -20.74
N THR A 187 -8.12 -5.11 -22.05
CA THR A 187 -7.85 -6.33 -22.84
C THR A 187 -6.45 -6.89 -22.58
N THR A 188 -5.46 -6.02 -22.32
CA THR A 188 -4.08 -6.43 -22.04
C THR A 188 -3.80 -6.56 -20.54
N ARG A 189 -4.65 -5.97 -19.68
CA ARG A 189 -4.46 -5.97 -18.22
C ARG A 189 -4.28 -7.37 -17.63
N TYR A 190 -4.93 -8.37 -18.21
CA TYR A 190 -4.87 -9.77 -17.76
C TYR A 190 -3.90 -10.64 -18.57
N SER A 191 -3.01 -10.03 -19.35
CA SER A 191 -1.94 -10.73 -20.06
C SER A 191 -0.75 -11.00 -19.14
N ASN A 192 0.12 -11.93 -19.54
CA ASN A 192 1.36 -12.18 -18.79
C ASN A 192 2.26 -10.94 -18.79
N GLU A 193 2.30 -10.20 -19.89
CA GLU A 193 3.09 -8.97 -20.00
C GLU A 193 2.67 -7.95 -18.94
N SER A 194 1.36 -7.79 -18.73
CA SER A 194 0.82 -6.95 -17.66
C SER A 194 1.17 -7.51 -16.27
N LEU A 195 1.11 -8.84 -16.07
CA LEU A 195 1.54 -9.47 -14.83
C LEU A 195 3.02 -9.18 -14.51
N TRP A 196 3.91 -9.39 -15.47
CA TRP A 196 5.34 -9.10 -15.29
C TRP A 196 5.60 -7.60 -15.09
N GLY A 197 4.84 -6.74 -15.76
CA GLY A 197 4.87 -5.29 -15.58
C GLY A 197 4.47 -4.85 -14.17
N VAL A 198 3.34 -5.33 -13.66
CA VAL A 198 2.90 -4.98 -12.30
C VAL A 198 3.82 -5.58 -11.23
N LEU A 199 4.41 -6.75 -11.47
CA LEU A 199 5.44 -7.30 -10.58
C LEU A 199 6.69 -6.41 -10.55
N ALA A 200 7.16 -5.93 -11.70
CA ALA A 200 8.25 -4.95 -11.73
C ALA A 200 7.91 -3.71 -10.90
N ASP A 201 6.73 -3.12 -11.11
CA ASP A 201 6.30 -1.95 -10.33
C ASP A 201 6.27 -2.23 -8.83
N ILE A 202 5.66 -3.34 -8.39
CA ILE A 202 5.55 -3.70 -6.98
C ILE A 202 6.94 -3.87 -6.33
N PHE A 203 7.81 -4.67 -6.97
CA PHE A 203 9.14 -4.93 -6.40
C PHE A 203 10.02 -3.69 -6.42
N LEU A 204 10.05 -2.92 -7.51
CA LEU A 204 10.85 -1.71 -7.57
C LEU A 204 10.35 -0.64 -6.60
N LEU A 205 9.03 -0.43 -6.46
CA LEU A 205 8.47 0.45 -5.42
C LEU A 205 8.92 0.01 -4.02
N SER A 206 8.87 -1.30 -3.73
CA SER A 206 9.27 -1.85 -2.42
C SER A 206 10.76 -1.66 -2.09
N GLU A 207 11.59 -1.44 -3.11
CA GLU A 207 13.03 -1.22 -2.99
C GLU A 207 13.41 0.26 -3.08
N THR A 208 12.44 1.19 -3.02
CA THR A 208 12.75 2.62 -2.90
C THR A 208 13.11 2.99 -1.47
N ASP A 209 13.64 4.20 -1.24
CA ASP A 209 13.94 4.66 0.13
C ASP A 209 12.71 5.30 0.81
N TYR A 210 11.68 5.63 0.02
CA TYR A 210 10.44 6.25 0.49
C TYR A 210 9.33 6.06 -0.57
N ILE A 211 8.12 5.66 -0.18
CA ILE A 211 6.98 5.51 -1.10
C ILE A 211 5.96 6.63 -0.90
N VAL A 212 5.55 7.31 -1.98
CA VAL A 212 4.41 8.25 -1.99
C VAL A 212 3.30 7.70 -2.88
N CYS A 213 2.12 7.47 -2.32
CA CYS A 213 1.03 6.80 -3.05
C CYS A 213 -0.35 7.06 -2.45
N THR A 214 -1.35 6.31 -2.93
CA THR A 214 -2.63 6.11 -2.27
C THR A 214 -2.72 4.69 -1.72
N PHE A 215 -3.00 4.54 -0.42
CA PHE A 215 -3.20 3.23 0.20
C PHE A 215 -4.58 2.65 -0.04
N SER A 216 -5.50 3.34 -0.73
CA SER A 216 -6.65 2.66 -1.37
C SER A 216 -6.22 1.68 -2.48
N SER A 217 -4.99 1.80 -3.00
CA SER A 217 -4.43 0.86 -3.98
C SER A 217 -3.75 -0.35 -3.31
N ALA A 218 -4.15 -1.55 -3.74
CA ALA A 218 -3.49 -2.79 -3.34
C ALA A 218 -2.03 -2.85 -3.77
N VAL A 219 -1.67 -2.31 -4.94
CA VAL A 219 -0.29 -2.25 -5.44
C VAL A 219 0.60 -1.51 -4.46
N CYS A 220 0.15 -0.35 -3.95
CA CYS A 220 0.96 0.41 -3.02
C CYS A 220 1.10 -0.28 -1.66
N ARG A 221 -0.01 -0.80 -1.10
CA ARG A 221 0.03 -1.52 0.18
C ARG A 221 0.97 -2.72 0.12
N LEU A 222 0.92 -3.49 -0.97
CA LEU A 222 1.79 -4.65 -1.17
C LEU A 222 3.26 -4.25 -1.31
N SER A 223 3.54 -3.17 -2.03
CA SER A 223 4.90 -2.62 -2.15
C SER A 223 5.45 -2.18 -0.79
N TYR A 224 4.62 -1.52 0.02
CA TYR A 224 4.98 -1.11 1.38
C TYR A 224 5.18 -2.29 2.33
N GLU A 225 4.36 -3.34 2.25
CA GLU A 225 4.58 -4.58 3.00
C GLU A 225 5.91 -5.23 2.61
N LEU A 226 6.24 -5.32 1.33
CA LEU A 226 7.53 -5.86 0.89
C LEU A 226 8.72 -5.00 1.35
N MET A 227 8.57 -3.67 1.34
CA MET A 227 9.56 -2.74 1.91
C MET A 227 9.76 -3.01 3.41
N ARG A 228 8.67 -3.20 4.16
CA ARG A 228 8.72 -3.55 5.60
C ARG A 228 9.35 -4.91 5.88
N TYR A 229 9.22 -5.86 4.94
CA TYR A 229 9.86 -7.16 5.07
C TYR A 229 11.38 -7.08 4.88
N SER A 230 11.84 -6.27 3.92
CA SER A 230 13.26 -6.15 3.59
C SER A 230 14.04 -5.23 4.52
N GLN A 231 13.36 -4.35 5.26
CA GLN A 231 13.97 -3.34 6.12
C GLN A 231 13.51 -3.43 7.57
N LEU A 232 14.46 -3.32 8.52
CA LEU A 232 14.17 -3.41 9.94
C LEU A 232 13.21 -2.29 10.43
N ASP A 233 13.42 -1.05 9.97
CA ASP A 233 12.56 0.09 10.29
C ASP A 233 12.18 0.92 9.05
N ALA A 234 11.22 0.38 8.30
CA ALA A 234 10.52 1.13 7.26
C ALA A 234 9.15 1.67 7.68
N SER A 235 8.85 1.75 8.99
CA SER A 235 7.49 2.05 9.49
C SER A 235 6.99 3.44 9.08
N LEU A 236 7.93 4.36 8.89
CA LEU A 236 7.68 5.74 8.48
C LEU A 236 8.15 6.04 7.05
N GLN A 237 8.59 5.03 6.29
CA GLN A 237 9.15 5.21 4.94
C GLN A 237 8.07 5.29 3.85
N TYR A 238 6.93 5.89 4.17
CA TYR A 238 5.86 6.10 3.21
C TYR A 238 5.08 7.38 3.48
N ARG A 239 4.35 7.80 2.47
CA ARG A 239 3.26 8.76 2.54
C ARG A 239 2.07 8.26 1.72
N SER A 240 0.93 8.12 2.39
CA SER A 240 -0.34 7.93 1.72
C SER A 240 -1.10 9.26 1.60
N LEU A 241 -1.70 9.52 0.44
CA LEU A 241 -2.50 10.73 0.15
C LEU A 241 -3.96 10.61 0.59
N ASP A 242 -4.44 9.40 0.93
CA ASP A 242 -5.86 9.16 1.20
C ASP A 242 -6.08 8.53 2.59
N VAL A 243 -5.69 7.27 2.77
CA VAL A 243 -6.01 6.44 3.94
C VAL A 243 -4.74 5.87 4.57
N PRO A 244 -4.76 5.52 5.87
CA PRO A 244 -3.64 4.82 6.48
C PRO A 244 -3.50 3.41 5.93
N PHE A 245 -2.39 2.75 6.28
CA PHE A 245 -2.19 1.36 5.96
C PHE A 245 -3.32 0.53 6.57
N HIS A 246 -3.87 -0.40 5.79
CA HIS A 246 -4.94 -1.30 6.23
C HIS A 246 -4.92 -2.58 5.39
N TYR A 247 -5.37 -3.68 5.97
CA TYR A 247 -5.63 -4.87 5.18
C TYR A 247 -6.96 -4.70 4.43
N HIS A 248 -6.99 -5.02 3.14
CA HIS A 248 -8.18 -4.76 2.33
C HIS A 248 -9.39 -5.55 2.85
N HIS A 249 -10.53 -4.87 2.98
CA HIS A 249 -11.76 -5.42 3.55
C HIS A 249 -11.66 -5.93 5.00
N SER A 250 -10.60 -5.61 5.74
CA SER A 250 -10.64 -5.73 7.20
C SER A 250 -11.50 -4.61 7.77
N LEU A 251 -12.10 -4.85 8.94
CA LEU A 251 -12.79 -3.79 9.67
C LEU A 251 -11.80 -2.70 10.04
N THR A 252 -12.23 -1.45 10.11
CA THR A 252 -11.40 -0.38 10.67
C THR A 252 -11.19 -0.63 12.16
N PRO A 253 -9.97 -0.43 12.70
CA PRO A 253 -9.75 -0.55 14.13
C PRO A 253 -10.64 0.47 14.86
N ILE A 254 -11.15 0.08 16.03
CA ILE A 254 -11.74 1.04 16.96
C ILE A 254 -10.61 1.95 17.41
N ARG A 255 -10.89 3.25 17.55
CA ARG A 255 -9.90 4.20 18.04
C ARG A 255 -10.37 4.89 19.30
N THR A 256 -9.48 5.00 20.27
CA THR A 256 -9.77 5.63 21.55
C THR A 256 -9.07 6.98 21.66
N ALA A 257 -9.81 8.04 22.01
CA ALA A 257 -9.23 9.36 22.24
C ALA A 257 -8.34 9.36 23.48
N VAL A 258 -7.11 9.84 23.30
CA VAL A 258 -6.11 9.99 24.37
C VAL A 258 -5.82 11.47 24.68
N TYR A 259 -6.34 12.39 23.87
CA TYR A 259 -6.29 13.83 24.14
C TYR A 259 -7.64 14.49 23.92
N ASN A 260 -7.96 15.49 24.76
CA ASN A 260 -9.11 16.35 24.53
C ASN A 260 -8.91 17.22 23.26
N HIS A 261 -10.02 17.53 22.58
CA HIS A 261 -10.03 18.45 21.44
C HIS A 261 -11.31 19.26 21.42
N ARG A 262 -11.17 20.54 21.13
CA ARG A 262 -12.28 21.40 20.74
C ARG A 262 -12.22 21.61 19.24
N SER A 263 -13.28 21.19 18.57
CA SER A 263 -13.51 21.32 17.14
C SER A 263 -13.37 22.77 16.70
N LYS A 264 -12.82 22.97 15.50
CA LYS A 264 -12.71 24.31 14.88
C LYS A 264 -13.91 24.67 14.02
N SER A 265 -14.78 23.71 13.75
CA SER A 265 -15.90 23.78 12.80
C SER A 265 -16.92 22.69 13.08
N GLU A 266 -18.15 22.87 12.58
CA GLU A 266 -19.26 21.94 12.84
C GLU A 266 -19.09 20.56 12.20
N ASP A 267 -18.22 20.44 11.19
CA ASP A 267 -17.84 19.21 10.51
C ASP A 267 -16.82 18.36 11.31
N GLN A 268 -16.45 18.80 12.51
CA GLN A 268 -15.50 18.11 13.38
C GLN A 268 -16.12 17.68 14.71
N TRP A 269 -15.59 16.60 15.27
CA TRP A 269 -15.90 16.17 16.63
C TRP A 269 -15.10 16.97 17.67
N ASP A 270 -15.76 17.36 18.76
CA ASP A 270 -15.07 17.54 20.03
C ASP A 270 -14.64 16.16 20.54
N LEU A 271 -13.43 16.05 21.10
CA LEU A 271 -12.92 14.80 21.68
C LEU A 271 -12.82 14.97 23.19
N ARG A 272 -13.29 13.95 23.91
CA ARG A 272 -12.95 13.72 25.32
C ARG A 272 -12.09 12.47 25.43
N ILE A 273 -11.13 12.49 26.35
CA ILE A 273 -10.33 11.29 26.65
C ILE A 273 -11.27 10.12 26.98
N GLY A 274 -11.06 8.98 26.32
CA GLY A 274 -11.89 7.78 26.42
C GLY A 274 -13.02 7.68 25.39
N ASP A 275 -13.25 8.71 24.55
CA ASP A 275 -14.21 8.59 23.44
C ASP A 275 -13.76 7.53 22.44
N HIS A 276 -14.70 6.70 21.97
CA HIS A 276 -14.44 5.67 20.98
C HIS A 276 -15.02 6.05 19.60
N PHE A 277 -14.19 5.88 18.58
CA PHE A 277 -14.52 6.20 17.20
C PHE A 277 -14.65 4.93 16.37
N TYR A 278 -15.73 4.87 15.58
CA TYR A 278 -16.01 3.78 14.66
C TYR A 278 -16.36 4.33 13.27
N GLU A 279 -15.83 3.70 12.25
CA GLU A 279 -16.14 4.05 10.86
C GLU A 279 -17.40 3.32 10.40
N LYS A 280 -17.97 3.80 9.28
CA LYS A 280 -19.21 3.27 8.75
C LYS A 280 -19.00 1.85 8.23
N VAL A 281 -19.88 0.95 8.66
CA VAL A 281 -19.96 -0.42 8.14
C VAL A 281 -21.08 -0.47 7.11
N VAL A 282 -20.75 -0.81 5.86
CA VAL A 282 -21.71 -1.02 4.77
C VAL A 282 -21.73 -2.50 4.40
N GLY A 283 -22.83 -3.18 4.77
CA GLY A 283 -22.93 -4.63 4.59
C GLY A 283 -21.88 -5.38 5.43
N GLN A 284 -20.97 -6.08 4.75
CA GLN A 284 -19.90 -6.86 5.38
C GLN A 284 -18.53 -6.15 5.39
N PHE A 285 -18.45 -4.87 5.01
CA PHE A 285 -17.17 -4.17 4.86
C PHE A 285 -17.21 -2.80 5.53
N THR A 286 -16.09 -2.35 6.10
CA THR A 286 -15.88 -0.93 6.35
C THR A 286 -15.43 -0.28 5.05
N GLU A 287 -16.06 0.84 4.72
CA GLU A 287 -15.67 1.62 3.56
C GLU A 287 -14.45 2.47 3.94
N TRP A 288 -13.24 1.85 3.92
CA TRP A 288 -11.98 2.62 3.74
C TRP A 288 -12.09 3.55 2.52
N PHE A 289 -13.01 3.22 1.62
CA PHE A 289 -13.54 4.06 0.57
C PHE A 289 -14.20 5.37 1.07
N ASP A 290 -15.16 5.32 1.99
CA ASP A 290 -15.76 6.50 2.61
C ASP A 290 -14.68 7.33 3.32
N GLN A 291 -13.70 6.65 3.92
CA GLN A 291 -12.54 7.28 4.55
C GLN A 291 -11.58 7.92 3.54
N SER A 292 -11.42 7.37 2.33
CA SER A 292 -10.59 7.95 1.27
C SER A 292 -11.24 9.16 0.60
N ILE A 293 -12.58 9.21 0.56
CA ILE A 293 -13.34 10.33 -0.02
C ILE A 293 -13.59 11.45 1.00
N ASN A 294 -14.16 11.10 2.16
CA ASN A 294 -14.66 12.07 3.13
C ASN A 294 -13.61 12.42 4.18
N GLY A 295 -12.67 11.50 4.41
CA GLY A 295 -11.53 11.75 5.25
C GLY A 295 -10.58 12.77 4.65
N ARG A 296 -9.66 13.24 5.49
CA ARG A 296 -8.56 14.09 5.06
C ARG A 296 -7.27 13.49 5.63
N GLY A 297 -7.01 12.22 5.31
CA GLY A 297 -5.87 11.48 5.86
C GLY A 297 -4.53 12.17 5.59
N TRP A 298 -4.40 12.83 4.43
CA TRP A 298 -3.27 13.69 4.08
C TRP A 298 -3.08 14.90 5.02
N ASN A 299 -4.08 15.34 5.78
CA ASN A 299 -3.91 16.35 6.84
C ASN A 299 -4.20 15.81 8.24
N SER A 300 -4.13 14.49 8.41
CA SER A 300 -4.29 13.80 9.70
C SER A 300 -5.68 13.94 10.33
N TYR A 301 -6.74 13.95 9.52
CA TYR A 301 -8.12 13.81 9.98
C TYR A 301 -8.80 12.59 9.37
N PHE A 302 -9.48 11.82 10.20
CA PHE A 302 -10.34 10.71 9.77
C PHE A 302 -11.81 11.03 9.98
N TYR A 303 -12.69 10.29 9.31
CA TYR A 303 -14.13 10.49 9.26
C TYR A 303 -14.83 9.31 9.93
N ALA A 304 -15.34 9.52 11.13
CA ALA A 304 -15.96 8.47 11.94
C ALA A 304 -17.14 9.00 12.74
N SER A 305 -17.88 8.08 13.33
CA SER A 305 -18.88 8.38 14.35
C SER A 305 -18.28 8.22 15.74
N ASN A 306 -18.78 8.98 16.71
CA ASN A 306 -18.33 8.97 18.11
C ASN A 306 -19.42 8.31 18.98
N SER A 307 -19.13 7.12 19.53
CA SER A 307 -20.11 6.34 20.29
C SER A 307 -20.56 7.04 21.58
N SER A 308 -19.72 7.91 22.13
CA SER A 308 -20.03 8.69 23.33
C SER A 308 -21.12 9.75 23.12
N THR A 309 -21.38 10.16 21.88
CA THR A 309 -22.27 11.29 21.57
C THR A 309 -23.73 10.89 21.38
N GLN A 310 -24.03 9.59 21.26
CA GLN A 310 -25.36 9.06 20.87
C GLN A 310 -25.90 9.63 19.54
N GLN A 311 -25.06 10.33 18.75
CA GLN A 311 -25.42 10.88 17.46
C GLN A 311 -25.07 9.89 16.34
N SER A 312 -25.98 9.70 15.39
CA SER A 312 -25.74 8.87 14.20
C SER A 312 -24.97 9.58 13.08
N SER A 313 -24.39 10.75 13.36
CA SER A 313 -23.58 11.50 12.40
C SER A 313 -22.15 10.97 12.30
N TYR A 314 -21.51 11.26 11.18
CA TYR A 314 -20.08 11.07 10.97
C TYR A 314 -19.44 12.44 10.78
N LYS A 315 -18.29 12.66 11.40
CA LYS A 315 -17.56 13.93 11.36
C LYS A 315 -16.06 13.67 11.39
N LEU A 316 -15.30 14.71 11.08
CA LEU A 316 -13.85 14.66 11.10
C LEU A 316 -13.31 14.68 12.54
N TYR A 317 -12.25 13.92 12.80
CA TYR A 317 -11.51 13.98 14.06
C TYR A 317 -10.00 13.90 13.81
N PRO A 318 -9.17 14.59 14.62
CA PRO A 318 -7.72 14.58 14.46
C PRO A 318 -7.13 13.23 14.88
N VAL A 319 -6.45 12.56 13.96
CA VAL A 319 -5.92 11.19 14.14
C VAL A 319 -4.79 11.13 15.16
N TYR A 320 -3.95 12.16 15.22
CA TYR A 320 -2.85 12.27 16.18
C TYR A 320 -3.31 12.41 17.64
N LYS A 321 -4.63 12.44 17.88
CA LYS A 321 -5.23 12.50 19.22
C LYS A 321 -5.90 11.21 19.68
N VAL A 322 -5.84 10.17 18.85
CA VAL A 322 -6.42 8.86 19.15
C VAL A 322 -5.35 7.79 19.06
N PHE A 323 -5.64 6.61 19.62
CA PHE A 323 -4.83 5.41 19.47
C PHE A 323 -5.68 4.28 18.89
N ASP A 324 -5.09 3.43 18.06
CA ASP A 324 -5.76 2.26 17.50
C ASP A 324 -5.87 1.16 18.57
N ASP A 325 -7.09 0.69 18.83
CA ASP A 325 -7.33 -0.44 19.73
C ASP A 325 -6.94 -1.74 19.01
N ILE A 326 -5.73 -2.23 19.26
CA ILE A 326 -5.24 -3.50 18.70
C ILE A 326 -5.61 -4.65 19.64
N GLU A 327 -6.45 -5.55 19.16
CA GLU A 327 -6.82 -6.76 19.90
C GLU A 327 -5.71 -7.83 19.77
N LEU A 328 -5.34 -8.41 20.91
CA LEU A 328 -4.45 -9.57 20.97
C LEU A 328 -5.29 -10.83 21.06
N VAL A 329 -5.05 -11.81 20.18
CA VAL A 329 -5.79 -13.09 20.14
C VAL A 329 -4.96 -14.31 20.45
#